data_AF-A0A7W1RGB0-F1
#
_entry.id   AF-A0A7W1RGB0-F1
#
_cell.length_a   1.000
_cell.length_b   1.000
_cell.length_c   1.000
_cell.angle_alpha   90.00
_cell.angle_beta   90.00
_cell.angle_gamma   90.00
#
_symmetry.space_group_name_H-M   'P 1'
#
loop_
_entity.id
_entity.type
_entity.pdbx_description
1 polymer ?
#
loop_
_entity_poly.entity_id
_entity_poly.type
_entity_poly.pdbx_seq_one_letter_code
_entity_poly.pdbx_strand_id
1 'polypeptide(L)'
;MENAKDFFESSSQSSPSAASIWFSGLNLNNIQVLYVYNADLEKIYDAALDWLRNDKFRSLVFLEEHSEAINRLLSTKQGKHLMEDAQVAVHLITEHLSELSDIVLPYSLFSFSVSYFNPYDDYGKGRFAEIKSLIAFFSNYHRSSILGYAQGGLYFFNNFFNNILKLPNSYNGASLSGKFKGLPAIICGAGPSLDKNFDVLSKLHSRALIFAGATAFNALNAKGISPHIVVGIDPNPA
;
A
#
# COMPACT_ATOMS: atom_id res chain seq x y z
N MET A 1 -36.60 38.70 50.60
CA MET A 1 -35.62 39.46 49.81
C MET A 1 -34.28 38.79 49.99
N GLU A 2 -33.78 38.28 48.87
CA GLU A 2 -32.62 37.40 48.72
C GLU A 2 -31.31 37.97 49.27
N ASN A 3 -30.46 37.06 49.73
CA ASN A 3 -29.04 37.10 49.35
C ASN A 3 -28.56 35.65 49.23
N ALA A 4 -28.81 35.06 48.07
CA ALA A 4 -28.13 33.86 47.61
C ALA A 4 -26.76 34.26 47.07
N LYS A 5 -25.70 34.02 47.84
CA LYS A 5 -24.33 34.32 47.39
C LYS A 5 -23.32 33.18 47.56
N ASP A 6 -23.72 31.99 47.97
CA ASP A 6 -22.79 30.88 48.24
C ASP A 6 -23.23 29.56 47.58
N PHE A 7 -23.42 29.52 46.26
CA PHE A 7 -23.71 28.25 45.58
C PHE A 7 -23.24 28.18 44.12
N PHE A 8 -22.06 28.70 43.76
CA PHE A 8 -21.44 28.37 42.46
C PHE A 8 -19.90 28.39 42.53
N GLU A 9 -19.33 27.64 43.47
CA GLU A 9 -17.94 27.16 43.39
C GLU A 9 -17.92 25.66 43.70
N SER A 10 -18.25 24.83 42.70
CA SER A 10 -17.68 23.49 42.55
C SER A 10 -18.08 22.87 41.22
N SER A 11 -17.10 22.29 40.53
CA SER A 11 -17.20 21.33 39.41
C SER A 11 -17.79 21.80 38.08
N SER A 12 -16.97 22.48 37.27
CA SER A 12 -17.04 22.32 35.81
C SER A 12 -16.10 21.19 35.39
N GLN A 13 -16.49 19.94 35.64
CA GLN A 13 -16.02 18.86 34.76
C GLN A 13 -16.64 19.16 33.39
N SER A 14 -15.88 19.79 32.50
CA SER A 14 -16.32 20.00 31.11
C SER A 14 -16.56 18.64 30.49
N SER A 15 -17.80 18.35 30.09
CA SER A 15 -18.14 17.12 29.36
C SER A 15 -17.15 16.89 28.21
N PRO A 16 -16.70 15.65 27.97
CA PRO A 16 -15.78 15.34 26.88
C PRO A 16 -16.34 15.84 25.55
N SER A 17 -15.49 16.45 24.72
CA SER A 17 -15.88 16.88 23.38
C SER A 17 -16.28 15.67 22.52
N ALA A 18 -17.13 15.88 21.51
CA ALA A 18 -17.51 14.81 20.57
C ALA A 18 -16.29 14.14 19.90
N ALA A 19 -15.22 14.91 19.65
CA ALA A 19 -13.95 14.41 19.13
C ALA A 19 -13.23 13.50 20.13
N SER A 20 -13.21 13.86 21.42
CA SER A 20 -12.60 13.04 22.48
C SER A 20 -13.34 11.72 22.68
N ILE A 21 -14.68 11.74 22.64
CA ILE A 21 -15.51 10.53 22.70
C ILE A 21 -15.26 9.64 21.49
N TRP A 22 -15.26 10.23 20.29
CA TRP A 22 -14.98 9.50 19.05
C TRP A 22 -13.60 8.86 19.06
N PHE A 23 -12.57 9.63 19.43
CA PHE A 23 -11.18 9.15 19.44
C PHE A 23 -10.99 8.01 20.44
N SER A 24 -11.59 8.12 21.63
CA SER A 24 -11.56 7.07 22.64
C SER A 24 -12.28 5.78 22.20
N GLY A 25 -13.21 5.89 21.24
CA GLY A 25 -13.89 4.73 20.63
C GLY A 25 -13.10 4.02 19.54
N LEU A 26 -11.96 4.57 19.09
CA LEU A 26 -11.13 3.95 18.06
C LEU A 26 -10.31 2.79 18.66
N ASN A 27 -10.26 1.66 17.94
CA ASN A 27 -9.33 0.58 18.28
C ASN A 27 -7.95 0.86 17.66
N LEU A 28 -7.07 1.48 18.45
CA LEU A 28 -5.72 1.87 18.03
C LEU A 28 -4.62 0.95 18.60
N ASN A 29 -4.98 -0.26 19.04
CA ASN A 29 -4.01 -1.25 19.50
C ASN A 29 -3.07 -1.66 18.37
N ASN A 30 -1.76 -1.54 18.58
CA ASN A 30 -0.73 -1.78 17.58
C ASN A 30 -0.93 -0.98 16.28
N ILE A 31 -1.50 0.23 16.36
CA ILE A 31 -1.56 1.18 15.25
C ILE A 31 -0.49 2.24 15.48
N GLN A 32 0.31 2.49 14.46
CA GLN A 32 1.32 3.53 14.44
C GLN A 32 0.85 4.76 13.64
N VAL A 33 0.09 4.55 12.55
CA VAL A 33 -0.37 5.67 11.71
C VAL A 33 -1.89 5.74 11.70
N LEU A 34 -2.45 6.86 12.14
CA LEU A 34 -3.88 7.12 12.06
C LEU A 34 -4.12 8.15 10.94
N TYR A 35 -4.77 7.71 9.87
CA TYR A 35 -5.30 8.61 8.84
C TYR A 35 -6.69 9.07 9.25
N VAL A 36 -6.94 10.38 9.24
CA VAL A 36 -8.25 10.97 9.52
C VAL A 36 -8.70 11.80 8.32
N TYR A 37 -9.80 11.38 7.71
CA TYR A 37 -10.39 12.06 6.57
C TYR A 37 -11.45 13.09 7.01
N ASN A 38 -11.36 14.30 6.46
CA ASN A 38 -12.33 15.40 6.52
C ASN A 38 -12.93 15.61 7.92
N ALA A 39 -12.15 16.23 8.80
CA ALA A 39 -12.45 16.34 10.23
C ALA A 39 -12.15 17.73 10.80
N ASP A 40 -12.69 18.02 11.99
CA ASP A 40 -12.30 19.20 12.77
C ASP A 40 -10.87 19.02 13.33
N LEU A 41 -9.87 19.43 12.54
CA LEU A 41 -8.46 19.12 12.73
C LEU A 41 -7.95 19.43 14.14
N GLU A 42 -8.29 20.61 14.68
CA GLU A 42 -7.82 21.05 16.01
C GLU A 42 -8.40 20.17 17.14
N LYS A 43 -9.70 19.86 17.07
CA LYS A 43 -10.34 19.01 18.09
C LYS A 43 -9.87 17.57 18.05
N ILE A 44 -9.61 17.04 16.85
CA ILE A 44 -9.05 15.69 16.69
C ILE A 44 -7.61 15.66 17.17
N TYR A 45 -6.82 16.69 16.87
CA TYR A 45 -5.45 16.80 17.36
C TYR A 45 -5.40 16.78 18.89
N ASP A 46 -6.22 17.60 19.56
CA ASP A 46 -6.30 17.60 21.03
C ASP A 46 -6.68 16.23 21.59
N ALA A 47 -7.66 15.56 20.98
CA ALA A 47 -8.08 14.23 21.39
C ALA A 47 -6.98 13.17 21.18
N ALA A 48 -6.10 13.37 20.21
CA ALA A 48 -5.03 12.44 19.84
C ALA A 48 -3.70 12.69 20.58
N LEU A 49 -3.54 13.82 21.26
CA LEU A 49 -2.26 14.23 21.87
C LEU A 49 -1.66 13.14 22.78
N ASP A 50 -2.44 12.60 23.71
CA ASP A 50 -1.96 11.55 24.61
C ASP A 50 -1.55 10.29 23.84
N TRP A 51 -2.30 9.91 22.81
CA TRP A 51 -1.95 8.78 21.96
C TRP A 51 -0.64 9.05 21.19
N LEU A 52 -0.45 10.24 20.64
CA LEU A 52 0.77 10.63 19.92
C LEU A 52 2.00 10.60 20.85
N ARG A 53 1.93 11.25 22.01
CA ARG A 53 3.09 11.39 22.91
C ARG A 53 3.52 10.09 23.58
N ASN A 54 2.62 9.11 23.68
CA ASN A 54 2.92 7.80 24.24
C ASN A 54 3.89 6.98 23.39
N ASP A 55 4.04 7.26 22.09
CA ASP A 55 5.02 6.58 21.23
C ASP A 55 5.48 7.52 20.10
N LYS A 56 6.78 7.80 20.04
CA LYS A 56 7.41 8.67 19.04
C LYS A 56 7.24 8.17 17.59
N PHE A 57 6.91 6.91 17.39
CA PHE A 57 6.64 6.34 16.06
C PHE A 57 5.17 6.45 15.65
N ARG A 58 4.32 7.06 16.49
CA ARG A 58 2.95 7.36 16.12
C ARG A 58 2.87 8.61 15.26
N SER A 59 2.00 8.56 14.25
CA SER A 59 1.70 9.69 13.39
C SER A 59 0.21 9.84 13.17
N LEU A 60 -0.25 11.09 13.17
CA LEU A 60 -1.61 11.48 12.80
C LEU A 60 -1.55 12.19 11.44
N VAL A 61 -2.24 11.64 10.45
CA VAL A 61 -2.23 12.15 9.08
C VAL A 61 -3.63 12.61 8.71
N PHE A 62 -3.82 13.92 8.59
CA PHE A 62 -5.06 14.52 8.15
C PHE A 62 -5.15 14.57 6.63
N LEU A 63 -6.29 14.15 6.10
CA LEU A 63 -6.64 14.25 4.69
C LEU A 63 -7.84 15.20 4.58
N GLU A 64 -7.58 16.43 4.15
CA GLU A 64 -8.54 17.52 4.07
C GLU A 64 -8.86 17.83 2.60
N GLU A 65 -10.10 18.19 2.28
CA GLU A 65 -10.52 18.51 0.90
C GLU A 65 -10.82 19.99 0.71
N HIS A 66 -11.11 20.69 1.79
CA HIS A 66 -11.48 22.09 1.77
C HIS A 66 -10.30 22.96 2.17
N SER A 67 -9.81 23.75 1.22
CA SER A 67 -8.74 24.74 1.46
C SER A 67 -9.11 25.74 2.57
N GLU A 68 -10.40 25.98 2.78
CA GLU A 68 -10.97 26.84 3.82
C GLU A 68 -10.69 26.30 5.23
N ALA A 69 -10.71 24.98 5.42
CA ALA A 69 -10.36 24.35 6.69
C ALA A 69 -8.88 24.56 7.01
N ILE A 70 -8.01 24.43 6.01
CA ILE A 70 -6.57 24.71 6.16
C ILE A 70 -6.33 26.20 6.43
N ASN A 71 -7.00 27.10 5.70
CA ASN A 71 -6.89 28.55 5.93
C ASN A 71 -7.32 28.93 7.35
N ARG A 72 -8.40 28.31 7.86
CA ARG A 72 -8.83 28.50 9.25
C ARG A 72 -7.77 28.01 10.23
N LEU A 73 -7.24 26.80 10.01
CA LEU A 73 -6.18 26.21 10.83
C LEU A 73 -4.94 27.12 10.92
N LEU A 74 -4.50 27.70 9.80
CA LEU A 74 -3.33 28.58 9.78
C LEU A 74 -3.57 29.92 10.52
N SER A 75 -4.84 30.31 10.71
CA SER A 75 -5.20 31.56 11.39
C SER A 75 -5.21 31.45 12.92
N THR A 76 -5.22 30.24 13.48
CA THR A 76 -5.30 30.00 14.93
C THR A 76 -3.92 29.72 15.53
N LYS A 77 -3.76 30.00 16.83
CA LYS A 77 -2.52 29.66 17.55
C LYS A 77 -2.31 28.14 17.64
N GLN A 78 -3.41 27.41 17.85
CA GLN A 78 -3.39 25.96 17.99
C GLN A 78 -3.10 25.27 16.66
N GLY A 79 -3.70 25.72 15.56
CA GLY A 79 -3.42 25.17 14.25
C GLY A 79 -1.98 25.35 13.81
N LYS A 80 -1.32 26.46 14.15
CA LYS A 80 0.14 26.59 13.96
C LYS A 80 0.93 25.52 14.74
N HIS A 81 0.56 25.28 15.99
CA HIS A 81 1.22 24.28 16.83
C HIS A 81 1.02 22.85 16.31
N LEU A 82 -0.17 22.55 15.78
CA LEU A 82 -0.47 21.31 15.07
C LEU A 82 0.42 21.15 13.84
N MET A 83 0.55 22.19 13.02
CA MET A 83 1.35 22.16 11.78
C MET A 83 2.86 22.04 12.03
N GLU A 84 3.33 22.41 13.22
CA GLU A 84 4.74 22.31 13.64
C GLU A 84 5.05 20.97 14.34
N ASP A 85 4.05 20.15 14.65
CA ASP A 85 4.24 18.88 15.33
C ASP A 85 4.81 17.81 14.39
N ALA A 86 5.98 17.27 14.74
CA ALA A 86 6.65 16.24 13.95
C ALA A 86 5.87 14.91 13.83
N GLN A 87 4.90 14.67 14.71
CA GLN A 87 4.02 13.51 14.65
C GLN A 87 2.72 13.77 13.86
N VAL A 88 2.53 14.97 13.30
CA VAL A 88 1.32 15.34 12.57
C VAL A 88 1.66 15.75 11.15
N ALA A 89 0.86 15.27 10.19
CA ALA A 89 0.91 15.71 8.81
C ALA A 89 -0.49 16.11 8.36
N VAL A 90 -0.60 17.20 7.59
CA VAL A 90 -1.86 17.69 7.03
C VAL A 90 -1.69 17.77 5.51
N HIS A 91 -2.55 17.07 4.78
CA HIS A 91 -2.55 17.05 3.32
C HIS A 91 -3.90 17.55 2.80
N LEU A 92 -3.84 18.57 1.93
CA LEU A 92 -4.96 18.93 1.07
C LEU A 92 -5.02 17.91 -0.07
N ILE A 93 -6.08 17.13 -0.13
CA ILE A 93 -6.33 16.17 -1.21
C ILE A 93 -7.38 16.75 -2.15
N THR A 94 -7.08 16.72 -3.45
CA THR A 94 -7.99 17.18 -4.49
C THR A 94 -8.81 16.02 -5.06
N GLU A 95 -9.54 16.22 -6.17
CA GLU A 95 -10.22 15.13 -6.88
C GLU A 95 -9.27 14.05 -7.41
N HIS A 96 -7.98 14.37 -7.59
CA HIS A 96 -6.98 13.43 -8.08
C HIS A 96 -6.38 12.61 -6.94
N LEU A 97 -7.03 11.48 -6.62
CA LEU A 97 -6.61 10.58 -5.53
C LEU A 97 -5.28 9.84 -5.80
N SER A 98 -4.60 10.07 -6.93
CA SER A 98 -3.26 9.55 -7.19
C SER A 98 -2.22 10.08 -6.20
N GLU A 99 -2.42 11.29 -5.66
CA GLU A 99 -1.56 11.91 -4.66
C GLU A 99 -1.52 11.09 -3.35
N LEU A 100 -2.55 10.27 -3.08
CA LEU A 100 -2.57 9.39 -1.91
C LEU A 100 -1.39 8.41 -1.91
N SER A 101 -0.93 7.98 -3.09
CA SER A 101 0.25 7.10 -3.20
C SER A 101 1.47 7.73 -2.55
N ASP A 102 1.72 9.01 -2.80
CA ASP A 102 2.90 9.71 -2.27
C ASP A 102 2.72 10.03 -0.79
N ILE A 103 1.50 10.36 -0.36
CA ILE A 103 1.17 10.63 1.04
C ILE A 103 1.39 9.39 1.91
N VAL A 104 1.03 8.19 1.43
CA VAL A 104 1.15 6.95 2.24
C VAL A 104 2.54 6.33 2.20
N LEU A 105 3.37 6.67 1.21
CA LEU A 105 4.68 6.05 1.00
C LEU A 105 5.60 6.10 2.24
N PRO A 106 5.77 7.23 2.94
CA PRO A 106 6.61 7.32 4.14
C PRO A 106 6.15 6.41 5.28
N TYR A 107 4.87 6.04 5.27
CA TYR A 107 4.21 5.28 6.33
C TYR A 107 4.01 3.80 5.99
N SER A 108 4.40 3.37 4.78
CA SER A 108 4.06 2.07 4.20
C SER A 108 4.53 0.84 4.98
N LEU A 109 5.54 0.98 5.86
CA LEU A 109 6.02 -0.10 6.73
C LEU A 109 5.32 -0.14 8.09
N PHE A 110 4.56 0.90 8.43
CA PHE A 110 3.87 1.01 9.70
C PHE A 110 2.47 0.40 9.65
N SER A 111 2.03 -0.08 10.81
CA SER A 111 0.63 -0.44 11.03
C SER A 111 -0.24 0.82 10.99
N PHE A 112 -1.39 0.74 10.31
CA PHE A 112 -2.24 1.91 10.13
C PHE A 112 -3.73 1.63 10.31
N SER A 113 -4.47 2.70 10.60
CA SER A 113 -5.93 2.74 10.61
C SER A 113 -6.39 3.98 9.85
N VAL A 114 -7.56 3.88 9.19
CA VAL A 114 -8.18 4.99 8.48
C VAL A 114 -9.55 5.22 9.09
N SER A 115 -9.77 6.44 9.57
CA SER A 115 -10.99 6.84 10.26
C SER A 115 -11.58 8.12 9.66
N TYR A 116 -12.86 8.32 9.91
CA TYR A 116 -13.61 9.50 9.47
C TYR A 116 -14.27 10.12 10.70
N PHE A 117 -14.21 11.44 10.78
CA PHE A 117 -14.92 12.20 11.80
C PHE A 117 -15.57 13.42 11.18
N ASN A 118 -16.86 13.32 10.86
CA ASN A 118 -17.67 14.48 10.61
C ASN A 118 -19.00 14.33 11.37
N PRO A 119 -19.25 15.15 12.41
CA PRO A 119 -20.48 15.09 13.16
C PRO A 119 -21.68 15.69 12.41
N TYR A 120 -21.49 16.31 11.25
CA TYR A 120 -22.50 17.08 10.53
C TYR A 120 -22.76 16.65 9.08
N ASP A 121 -22.00 15.66 8.56
CA ASP A 121 -22.08 15.30 7.15
C ASP A 121 -22.02 13.78 6.88
N ASP A 122 -23.08 13.29 6.22
CA ASP A 122 -23.20 11.94 5.69
C ASP A 122 -22.69 11.82 4.24
N TYR A 123 -22.52 12.93 3.51
CA TYR A 123 -22.06 12.96 2.12
C TYR A 123 -20.62 12.44 1.97
N GLY A 124 -19.75 12.76 2.94
CA GLY A 124 -18.38 12.24 3.00
C GLY A 124 -18.26 10.71 3.13
N LYS A 125 -19.32 9.97 3.46
CA LYS A 125 -19.25 8.50 3.67
C LYS A 125 -18.88 7.70 2.43
N GLY A 126 -19.40 8.10 1.26
CA GLY A 126 -19.09 7.42 0.00
C GLY A 126 -17.61 7.59 -0.38
N ARG A 127 -17.13 8.82 -0.26
CA ARG A 127 -15.74 9.20 -0.55
C ARG A 127 -14.76 8.66 0.48
N PHE A 128 -15.16 8.57 1.74
CA PHE A 128 -14.38 7.91 2.78
C PHE A 128 -14.08 6.43 2.44
N ALA A 129 -15.07 5.68 1.95
CA ALA A 129 -14.88 4.28 1.60
C ALA A 129 -13.86 4.11 0.46
N GLU A 130 -13.89 5.00 -0.53
CA GLU A 130 -12.92 5.07 -1.61
C GLU A 130 -11.52 5.41 -1.09
N ILE A 131 -11.37 6.49 -0.32
CA ILE A 131 -10.09 6.92 0.27
C ILE A 131 -9.50 5.81 1.14
N LYS A 132 -10.31 5.17 1.99
CA LYS A 132 -9.88 4.05 2.83
C LYS A 132 -9.36 2.89 1.98
N SER A 133 -10.04 2.56 0.89
CA SER A 133 -9.64 1.48 -0.01
C SER A 133 -8.33 1.82 -0.75
N LEU A 134 -8.16 3.07 -1.18
CA LEU A 134 -6.95 3.54 -1.84
C LEU A 134 -5.75 3.60 -0.89
N ILE A 135 -5.92 4.10 0.34
CA ILE A 135 -4.87 4.06 1.36
C ILE A 135 -4.44 2.62 1.64
N ALA A 136 -5.41 1.70 1.76
CA ALA A 136 -5.09 0.29 1.96
C ALA A 136 -4.36 -0.30 0.75
N PHE A 137 -4.82 0.00 -0.47
CA PHE A 137 -4.16 -0.44 -1.70
C PHE A 137 -2.72 0.06 -1.79
N PHE A 138 -2.49 1.37 -1.68
CA PHE A 138 -1.17 1.96 -1.82
C PHE A 138 -0.24 1.57 -0.67
N SER A 139 -0.74 1.47 0.57
CA SER A 139 0.08 1.00 1.70
C SER A 139 0.58 -0.43 1.46
N ASN A 140 -0.30 -1.33 0.99
CA ASN A 140 0.09 -2.71 0.66
C ASN A 140 1.01 -2.79 -0.57
N TYR A 141 0.76 -1.96 -1.59
CA TYR A 141 1.59 -1.87 -2.79
C TYR A 141 3.01 -1.43 -2.45
N HIS A 142 3.17 -0.34 -1.71
CA HIS A 142 4.46 0.19 -1.28
C HIS A 142 5.17 -0.77 -0.33
N ARG A 143 4.46 -1.34 0.64
CA ARG A 143 5.01 -2.37 1.54
C ARG A 143 5.55 -3.56 0.75
N SER A 144 4.77 -4.09 -0.20
CA SER A 144 5.18 -5.23 -1.02
C SER A 144 6.38 -4.89 -1.89
N SER A 145 6.41 -3.69 -2.47
CA SER A 145 7.53 -3.21 -3.26
C SER A 145 8.80 -3.09 -2.42
N ILE A 146 8.74 -2.40 -1.28
CA ILE A 146 9.88 -2.19 -0.37
C ILE A 146 10.40 -3.52 0.14
N LEU A 147 9.52 -4.41 0.63
CA LEU A 147 9.93 -5.72 1.11
C LEU A 147 10.47 -6.60 -0.02
N GLY A 148 9.89 -6.53 -1.21
CA GLY A 148 10.37 -7.22 -2.40
C GLY A 148 11.79 -6.80 -2.78
N TYR A 149 12.08 -5.49 -2.76
CA TYR A 149 13.43 -4.98 -2.98
C TYR A 149 14.38 -5.36 -1.84
N ALA A 150 13.95 -5.26 -0.59
CA ALA A 150 14.79 -5.60 0.56
C ALA A 150 15.19 -7.09 0.58
N GLN A 151 14.28 -7.99 0.17
CA GLN A 151 14.54 -9.43 0.14
C GLN A 151 15.21 -9.90 -1.16
N GLY A 152 14.73 -9.42 -2.31
CA GLY A 152 15.12 -9.90 -3.63
C GLY A 152 16.13 -9.01 -4.37
N GLY A 153 16.41 -7.80 -3.87
CA GLY A 153 17.20 -6.80 -4.59
C GLY A 153 18.64 -7.25 -4.87
N LEU A 154 19.31 -7.88 -3.90
CA LEU A 154 20.67 -8.38 -4.09
C LEU A 154 20.74 -9.47 -5.19
N TYR A 155 19.80 -10.41 -5.19
CA TYR A 155 19.70 -11.44 -6.24
C TYR A 155 19.44 -10.81 -7.61
N PHE A 156 18.51 -9.85 -7.66
CA PHE A 156 18.22 -9.10 -8.88
C PHE A 156 19.47 -8.41 -9.43
N PHE A 157 20.19 -7.62 -8.62
CA PHE A 157 21.38 -6.90 -9.08
C PHE A 157 22.51 -7.84 -9.50
N ASN A 158 22.75 -8.92 -8.74
CA ASN A 158 23.74 -9.92 -9.12
C ASN A 158 23.41 -10.55 -10.48
N ASN A 159 22.16 -10.95 -10.69
CA ASN A 159 21.72 -11.52 -11.96
C ASN A 159 21.78 -10.49 -13.09
N PHE A 160 21.34 -9.26 -12.83
CA PHE A 160 21.34 -8.18 -13.80
C PHE A 160 22.75 -7.89 -14.31
N PHE A 161 23.72 -7.67 -13.41
CA PHE A 161 25.10 -7.40 -13.80
C PHE A 161 25.78 -8.62 -14.44
N ASN A 162 25.47 -9.83 -14.01
CA ASN A 162 25.99 -11.03 -14.68
C ASN A 162 25.40 -11.24 -16.08
N ASN A 163 24.14 -10.87 -16.29
CA ASN A 163 23.46 -11.02 -17.58
C ASN A 163 23.81 -9.90 -18.55
N ILE A 164 23.92 -8.64 -18.07
CA ILE A 164 24.23 -7.50 -18.94
C ILE A 164 25.60 -7.66 -19.62
N LEU A 165 26.57 -8.24 -18.93
CA LEU A 165 27.90 -8.54 -19.46
C LEU A 165 27.88 -9.65 -20.54
N LYS A 166 26.83 -10.47 -20.58
CA LYS A 166 26.63 -11.52 -21.58
C LYS A 166 25.79 -11.06 -22.77
N LEU A 167 25.08 -9.93 -22.67
CA LEU A 167 24.19 -9.43 -23.72
C LEU A 167 24.88 -9.27 -25.09
N PRO A 168 26.12 -8.76 -25.21
CA PRO A 168 26.77 -8.62 -26.52
C PRO A 168 26.93 -9.94 -27.28
N ASN A 169 27.01 -11.06 -26.55
CA ASN A 169 27.16 -12.41 -27.10
C ASN A 169 25.84 -13.19 -27.12
N SER A 170 24.72 -12.54 -26.78
CA SER A 170 23.40 -13.18 -26.69
C SER A 170 22.57 -12.93 -27.94
N TYR A 171 21.73 -13.88 -28.31
CA TYR A 171 20.77 -13.70 -29.40
C TYR A 171 19.64 -12.77 -28.97
N ASN A 172 19.28 -11.82 -29.83
CA ASN A 172 18.11 -10.98 -29.62
C ASN A 172 16.83 -11.81 -29.85
N GLY A 173 16.00 -12.00 -28.82
CA GLY A 173 14.74 -12.74 -28.92
C GLY A 173 13.77 -12.16 -29.96
N ALA A 174 13.81 -10.85 -30.24
CA ALA A 174 13.00 -10.23 -31.29
C ALA A 174 13.30 -10.79 -32.68
N SER A 175 14.49 -11.36 -32.91
CA SER A 175 14.84 -12.02 -34.18
C SER A 175 14.02 -13.29 -34.46
N LEU A 176 13.37 -13.86 -33.44
CA LEU A 176 12.48 -15.02 -33.56
C LEU A 176 11.06 -14.63 -33.98
N SER A 177 10.73 -13.33 -34.01
CA SER A 177 9.39 -12.86 -34.39
C SER A 177 9.01 -13.33 -35.79
N GLY A 178 7.84 -13.96 -35.90
CA GLY A 178 7.32 -14.50 -37.15
C GLY A 178 8.02 -15.74 -37.72
N LYS A 179 9.13 -16.22 -37.13
CA LYS A 179 9.91 -17.37 -37.65
C LYS A 179 9.17 -18.71 -37.59
N PHE A 180 8.19 -18.83 -36.70
CA PHE A 180 7.41 -20.05 -36.48
C PHE A 180 5.93 -19.90 -36.88
N LYS A 181 5.62 -19.00 -37.83
CA LYS A 181 4.24 -18.77 -38.28
C LYS A 181 3.62 -20.08 -38.81
N GLY A 182 2.42 -20.41 -38.35
CA GLY A 182 1.70 -21.63 -38.72
C GLY A 182 2.08 -22.86 -37.90
N LEU A 183 3.10 -22.77 -37.04
CA LEU A 183 3.41 -23.81 -36.06
C LEU A 183 2.66 -23.54 -34.74
N PRO A 184 1.94 -24.51 -34.17
CA PRO A 184 1.31 -24.37 -32.86
C PRO A 184 2.35 -24.12 -31.75
N ALA A 185 1.99 -23.31 -30.76
CA ALA A 185 2.78 -23.12 -29.54
C ALA A 185 2.07 -23.78 -28.34
N ILE A 186 2.83 -24.53 -27.54
CA ILE A 186 2.38 -25.15 -26.29
C ILE A 186 3.16 -24.50 -25.14
N ILE A 187 2.46 -23.83 -24.23
CA ILE A 187 3.08 -23.15 -23.09
C ILE A 187 2.79 -23.97 -21.83
N CYS A 188 3.85 -24.52 -21.24
CA CYS A 188 3.75 -25.38 -20.07
C CYS A 188 3.96 -24.57 -18.78
N GLY A 189 2.97 -24.60 -17.90
CA GLY A 189 3.11 -24.19 -16.50
C GLY A 189 3.42 -25.39 -15.60
N ALA A 190 3.91 -25.15 -14.39
CA ALA A 190 4.29 -26.19 -13.42
C ALA A 190 3.11 -26.73 -12.60
N GLY A 191 1.88 -26.61 -13.10
CA GLY A 191 0.69 -27.07 -12.39
C GLY A 191 0.58 -28.61 -12.40
N PRO A 192 -0.13 -29.22 -11.43
CA PRO A 192 -0.30 -30.69 -11.35
C PRO A 192 -0.93 -31.33 -12.60
N SER A 193 -1.62 -30.54 -13.44
CA SER A 193 -2.16 -31.00 -14.70
C SER A 193 -1.09 -31.36 -15.74
N LEU A 194 0.15 -30.91 -15.57
CA LEU A 194 1.26 -31.22 -16.49
C LEU A 194 1.55 -32.72 -16.53
N ASP A 195 1.43 -33.42 -15.40
CA ASP A 195 1.71 -34.85 -15.28
C ASP A 195 0.90 -35.71 -16.24
N LYS A 196 -0.31 -35.26 -16.56
CA LYS A 196 -1.24 -35.97 -17.45
C LYS A 196 -0.88 -35.86 -18.93
N ASN A 197 0.06 -34.98 -19.27
CA ASN A 197 0.31 -34.55 -20.65
C ASN A 197 1.70 -34.91 -21.18
N PHE A 198 2.57 -35.54 -20.40
CA PHE A 198 3.94 -35.85 -20.84
C PHE A 198 4.00 -36.68 -22.13
N ASP A 199 3.20 -37.74 -22.24
CA ASP A 199 3.16 -38.58 -23.44
C ASP A 199 2.70 -37.81 -24.69
N VAL A 200 1.72 -36.90 -24.51
CA VAL A 200 1.20 -36.06 -25.59
C VAL A 200 2.24 -35.04 -26.01
N LEU A 201 2.91 -34.39 -25.05
CA LEU A 201 3.98 -33.43 -25.30
C LEU A 201 5.14 -34.07 -26.06
N SER A 202 5.55 -35.29 -25.70
CA SER A 202 6.58 -36.02 -26.42
C SER A 202 6.19 -36.29 -27.88
N LYS A 203 4.92 -36.61 -28.17
CA LYS A 203 4.40 -36.84 -29.53
C LYS A 203 4.20 -35.56 -30.35
N LEU A 204 4.16 -34.41 -29.69
CA LEU A 204 3.97 -33.10 -30.31
C LEU A 204 5.28 -32.32 -30.45
N HIS A 205 6.38 -32.82 -29.88
CA HIS A 205 7.69 -32.15 -29.91
C HIS A 205 8.12 -31.74 -31.32
N SER A 206 7.97 -32.60 -32.32
CA SER A 206 8.31 -32.28 -33.72
C SER A 206 7.24 -31.48 -34.50
N ARG A 207 6.09 -31.18 -33.88
CA ARG A 207 4.91 -30.57 -34.54
C ARG A 207 4.43 -29.29 -33.87
N ALA A 208 5.04 -28.89 -32.76
CA ALA A 208 4.68 -27.70 -32.01
C ALA A 208 5.91 -27.12 -31.29
N LEU A 209 5.94 -25.80 -31.14
CA LEU A 209 6.92 -25.12 -30.33
C LEU A 209 6.53 -25.24 -28.85
N ILE A 210 7.42 -25.78 -28.02
CA ILE A 210 7.13 -26.07 -26.61
C ILE A 210 7.89 -25.06 -25.76
N PHE A 211 7.15 -24.29 -24.96
CA PHE A 211 7.66 -23.32 -24.01
C PHE A 211 7.51 -23.85 -22.60
N ALA A 212 8.46 -23.52 -21.74
CA ALA A 212 8.37 -23.80 -20.31
C ALA A 212 8.83 -22.60 -19.49
N GLY A 213 8.08 -22.24 -18.45
CA GLY A 213 8.64 -21.40 -17.38
C GLY A 213 9.69 -22.18 -16.58
N ALA A 214 10.55 -21.50 -15.81
CA ALA A 214 11.63 -22.11 -15.02
C ALA A 214 11.18 -23.34 -14.21
N THR A 215 10.07 -23.25 -13.47
CA THR A 215 9.54 -24.39 -12.69
C THR A 215 8.96 -25.51 -13.56
N ALA A 216 8.35 -25.17 -14.69
CA ALA A 216 7.81 -26.17 -15.63
C ALA A 216 8.94 -26.90 -16.36
N PHE A 217 10.06 -26.22 -16.62
CA PHE A 217 11.25 -26.81 -17.21
C PHE A 217 11.80 -27.94 -16.31
N ASN A 218 11.89 -27.71 -15.00
CA ASN A 218 12.32 -28.74 -14.06
C ASN A 218 11.42 -30.00 -14.12
N ALA A 219 10.10 -29.81 -14.16
CA ALA A 219 9.14 -30.91 -14.24
C ALA A 219 9.24 -31.67 -15.59
N LEU A 220 9.38 -30.97 -16.70
CA LEU A 220 9.56 -31.57 -18.03
C LEU A 220 10.89 -32.32 -18.14
N ASN A 221 11.97 -31.72 -17.63
CA ASN A 221 13.31 -32.30 -17.66
C ASN A 221 13.39 -33.58 -16.83
N ALA A 222 12.72 -33.63 -15.67
CA ALA A 222 12.60 -34.85 -14.85
C ALA A 222 11.91 -36.02 -15.58
N LYS A 223 11.19 -35.75 -16.67
CA LYS A 223 10.55 -36.73 -17.55
C LYS A 223 11.22 -36.87 -18.91
N GLY A 224 12.40 -36.26 -19.10
CA GLY A 224 13.17 -36.35 -20.33
C GLY A 224 12.61 -35.53 -21.49
N ILE A 225 11.70 -34.59 -21.25
CA ILE A 225 11.14 -33.70 -22.28
C ILE A 225 11.90 -32.38 -22.23
N SER A 226 12.71 -32.11 -23.25
CA SER A 226 13.39 -30.81 -23.40
C SER A 226 12.46 -29.83 -24.14
N PRO A 227 11.97 -28.76 -23.49
CA PRO A 227 11.25 -27.71 -24.19
C PRO A 227 12.18 -27.00 -25.21
N HIS A 228 11.56 -26.38 -26.21
CA HIS A 228 12.27 -25.62 -27.23
C HIS A 228 12.69 -24.24 -26.72
N ILE A 229 11.88 -23.62 -25.86
CA ILE A 229 12.14 -22.32 -25.27
C ILE A 229 11.87 -22.38 -23.77
N VAL A 230 12.82 -21.90 -22.97
CA VAL A 230 12.67 -21.74 -21.52
C VAL A 230 12.62 -20.26 -21.19
N VAL A 231 11.69 -19.87 -20.32
CA VAL A 231 11.51 -18.48 -19.88
C VAL A 231 11.74 -18.38 -18.37
N GLY A 232 12.67 -17.52 -17.98
CA GLY A 232 12.93 -17.13 -16.59
C GLY A 232 12.70 -15.64 -16.41
N ILE A 233 11.97 -15.27 -15.37
CA ILE A 233 11.68 -13.86 -15.01
C ILE A 233 12.11 -13.58 -13.58
N ASP A 234 11.81 -14.51 -12.67
CA ASP A 234 12.14 -14.39 -11.25
C ASP A 234 13.68 -14.36 -11.06
N PRO A 235 14.24 -13.42 -10.27
CA PRO A 235 15.66 -13.42 -9.90
C PRO A 235 16.08 -14.62 -9.03
N ASN A 236 15.14 -15.43 -8.54
CA ASN A 236 15.45 -16.61 -7.75
C ASN A 236 16.16 -17.70 -8.57
N PRO A 237 17.06 -18.50 -7.96
CA PRO A 237 17.59 -19.70 -8.58
C PRO A 237 16.46 -20.65 -9.00
N ALA A 238 16.56 -21.19 -10.22
CA ALA A 238 15.63 -22.18 -10.76
C ALA A 238 15.83 -23.57 -10.17
#